data_AF-A0A645EQH0-F1
#
_entry.id   AF-A0A645EQH0-F1
#
_cell.length_a   1.000
_cell.length_b   1.000
_cell.length_c   1.000
_cell.angle_alpha   90.00
_cell.angle_beta   90.00
_cell.angle_gamma   90.00
#
_symmetry.space_group_name_H-M   'P 1'
#
loop_
_entity.id
_entity.type
_entity.pdbx_description
1 polymer ?
#
loop_
_entity_poly.entity_id
_entity_poly.type
_entity_poly.pdbx_seq_one_letter_code
_entity_poly.pdbx_strand_id
1 'polypeptide(L)'
;MPDLPYEAGWNSTSSPGQEEGADVYLRFYASPEERESWQADFPEDTLPPSEQPAHDRDRWLPDPPILSYAECEAEELVLGEDDDASVFEIGGDDPSLPMESPEADADDEDDLPESSSDPLGLAAVDREIRAQKGSIDPEDDEIDDDLDDPAFDENWERPRDVLRREGVRMLPPDELTDESVPGHLWELLHNLACRGFYVQHTDHLTDRELYAEIWEHGLTDLSLLPGRCQTGGWFHDVIGSGGQEDEEIYLSYYANEQQRREHAAEYPEQPLPPRKSPVTRRDWRLPKGPF
;
A
#
# COMPACT_ATOMS: atom_id res chain seq x y z
N MET A 1 10.29 -2.34 28.26
CA MET A 1 9.37 -1.92 27.19
C MET A 1 8.26 -1.13 27.86
N PRO A 2 7.78 -0.02 27.28
CA PRO A 2 6.56 0.61 27.78
C PRO A 2 5.38 -0.33 27.50
N ASP A 3 4.55 -0.57 28.52
CA ASP A 3 3.35 -1.38 28.41
C ASP A 3 2.38 -0.76 27.39
N LEU A 4 1.70 -1.61 26.62
CA LEU A 4 0.63 -1.18 25.73
C LEU A 4 -0.44 -0.47 26.57
N PRO A 5 -0.92 0.72 26.17
CA PRO A 5 -1.96 1.40 26.90
C PRO A 5 -3.20 0.52 26.97
N TYR A 6 -3.91 0.53 28.10
CA TYR A 6 -5.15 -0.22 28.28
C TYR A 6 -6.22 0.08 27.20
N GLU A 7 -6.16 1.29 26.65
CA GLU A 7 -7.02 1.76 25.55
C GLU A 7 -6.64 1.20 24.17
N ALA A 8 -5.55 0.44 24.06
CA ALA A 8 -5.19 -0.28 22.84
C ALA A 8 -6.19 -1.42 22.63
N GLY A 9 -7.31 -1.09 21.98
CA GLY A 9 -8.29 -2.08 21.55
C GLY A 9 -7.67 -3.13 20.62
N TRP A 10 -8.24 -4.33 20.64
CA TRP A 10 -7.92 -5.37 19.69
C TRP A 10 -8.30 -4.90 18.28
N ASN A 11 -7.32 -4.70 17.40
CA ASN A 11 -7.57 -4.48 15.99
C ASN A 11 -7.77 -5.83 15.28
N SER A 12 -8.77 -6.59 15.73
CA SER A 12 -9.19 -7.82 15.07
C SER A 12 -10.50 -7.55 14.34
N THR A 13 -10.52 -7.79 13.03
CA THR A 13 -11.75 -7.80 12.23
C THR A 13 -12.56 -9.08 12.42
N SER A 14 -11.98 -10.08 13.08
CA SER A 14 -12.65 -11.31 13.52
C SER A 14 -12.70 -11.29 15.03
N SER A 15 -13.65 -10.54 15.58
CA SER A 15 -13.98 -10.68 16.99
C SER A 15 -14.73 -12.01 17.17
N PRO A 16 -14.38 -12.85 18.16
CA PRO A 16 -15.09 -14.08 18.45
C PRO A 16 -16.57 -13.87 18.86
N GLY A 17 -17.02 -12.62 19.01
CA GLY A 17 -18.42 -12.25 19.24
C GLY A 17 -19.24 -11.96 17.97
N GLN A 18 -18.66 -12.04 16.77
CA GLN A 18 -19.43 -12.06 15.52
C GLN A 18 -19.44 -13.49 14.99
N GLU A 19 -20.63 -14.05 14.68
CA GLU A 19 -20.82 -15.45 14.24
C GLU A 19 -19.82 -15.87 13.15
N GLU A 20 -19.54 -14.97 12.19
CA GLU A 20 -18.59 -15.24 11.09
C GLU A 20 -17.12 -15.33 11.54
N GLY A 21 -16.72 -14.62 12.60
CA GLY A 21 -15.36 -14.63 13.14
C GLY A 21 -15.06 -15.88 13.96
N ALA A 22 -16.02 -16.33 14.76
CA ALA A 22 -15.93 -17.56 15.54
C ALA A 22 -15.78 -18.80 14.65
N ASP A 23 -16.54 -18.86 13.55
CA ASP A 23 -16.49 -19.97 12.59
C ASP A 23 -15.11 -20.13 11.95
N VAL A 24 -14.48 -19.01 11.57
CA VAL A 24 -13.13 -19.00 10.98
C VAL A 24 -12.09 -19.45 12.02
N TYR A 25 -12.20 -18.97 13.26
CA TYR A 25 -11.32 -19.38 14.36
C TYR A 25 -11.43 -20.88 14.62
N LEU A 26 -12.64 -21.40 14.82
CA LEU A 26 -12.89 -22.80 15.10
C LEU A 26 -12.44 -23.70 13.95
N ARG A 27 -12.61 -23.27 12.69
CA ARG A 27 -12.20 -24.04 11.52
C ARG A 27 -10.69 -24.17 11.40
N PHE A 28 -9.93 -23.09 11.53
CA PHE A 28 -8.51 -23.07 11.13
C PHE A 28 -7.49 -22.95 12.28
N TYR A 29 -7.88 -22.38 13.42
CA TYR A 29 -6.93 -21.95 14.46
C TYR A 29 -7.17 -22.60 15.82
N ALA A 30 -8.40 -22.97 16.15
CA ALA A 30 -8.73 -23.57 17.44
C ALA A 30 -8.13 -24.96 17.60
N SER A 31 -7.46 -25.19 18.73
CA SER A 31 -6.99 -26.50 19.15
C SER A 31 -8.17 -27.44 19.49
N PRO A 32 -7.95 -28.76 19.54
CA PRO A 32 -8.98 -29.69 19.98
C PRO A 32 -9.55 -29.37 21.37
N GLU A 33 -8.71 -28.90 22.30
CA GLU A 33 -9.11 -28.55 23.67
C GLU A 33 -10.01 -27.31 23.70
N GLU A 34 -9.68 -26.27 22.94
CA GLU A 34 -10.51 -25.06 22.82
C GLU A 34 -11.85 -25.35 22.15
N ARG A 35 -11.87 -26.26 21.17
CA ARG A 35 -13.11 -26.70 20.52
C ARG A 35 -14.02 -27.51 21.46
N GLU A 36 -13.43 -28.33 22.34
CA GLU A 36 -14.18 -29.02 23.39
C GLU A 36 -14.75 -28.03 24.41
N SER A 37 -13.97 -27.01 24.81
CA SER A 37 -14.46 -25.92 25.67
C SER A 37 -15.62 -25.17 25.03
N TRP A 38 -15.48 -24.79 23.75
CA TRP A 38 -16.56 -24.11 23.01
C TRP A 38 -17.85 -24.92 23.00
N GLN A 39 -17.77 -26.23 22.79
CA GLN A 39 -18.95 -27.10 22.77
C GLN A 39 -19.61 -27.28 24.15
N ALA A 40 -18.85 -27.11 25.22
CA ALA A 40 -19.38 -27.14 26.59
C ALA A 40 -20.18 -25.87 26.90
N ASP A 41 -19.71 -24.72 26.42
CA ASP A 41 -20.31 -23.41 26.66
C ASP A 41 -21.47 -23.11 25.69
N PHE A 42 -21.39 -23.61 24.44
CA PHE A 42 -22.39 -23.42 23.38
C PHE A 42 -22.82 -24.77 22.77
N PRO A 43 -23.58 -25.60 23.51
CA PRO A 43 -23.97 -26.94 23.06
C PRO A 43 -24.95 -26.95 21.87
N GLU A 44 -25.64 -25.85 21.61
CA GLU A 44 -26.53 -25.65 20.46
C GLU A 44 -25.80 -25.36 19.15
N ASP A 45 -24.54 -24.91 19.21
CA ASP A 45 -23.77 -24.51 18.04
C ASP A 45 -23.15 -25.72 17.34
N THR A 46 -23.24 -25.72 16.01
CA THR A 46 -22.63 -26.76 15.19
C THR A 46 -21.19 -26.39 14.88
N LEU A 47 -20.25 -27.08 15.54
CA LEU A 47 -18.82 -26.89 15.29
C LEU A 47 -18.45 -27.10 13.81
N PRO A 48 -17.80 -26.14 13.15
CA PRO A 48 -17.28 -26.34 11.79
C PRO A 48 -16.18 -27.42 11.79
N PRO A 49 -15.94 -28.13 10.67
CA PRO A 49 -14.84 -29.09 10.57
C PRO A 49 -13.50 -28.39 10.83
N SER A 50 -12.57 -29.06 11.50
CA SER A 50 -11.21 -28.56 11.65
C SER A 50 -10.44 -28.78 10.34
N GLU A 51 -9.86 -27.72 9.81
CA GLU A 51 -9.10 -27.68 8.56
C GLU A 51 -7.75 -27.00 8.77
N GLN A 52 -6.73 -27.44 8.05
CA GLN A 52 -5.46 -26.72 8.05
C GLN A 52 -5.57 -25.52 7.09
N PRO A 53 -5.11 -24.32 7.51
CA PRO A 53 -5.08 -23.18 6.60
C PRO A 53 -4.20 -23.50 5.39
N ALA A 54 -4.60 -23.02 4.21
CA ALA A 54 -3.87 -23.24 2.96
C ALA A 54 -2.42 -22.70 3.02
N HIS A 55 -2.19 -21.70 3.88
CA HIS A 55 -0.89 -21.11 4.13
C HIS A 55 -0.67 -20.92 5.64
N ASP A 56 0.18 -21.76 6.23
CA ASP A 56 0.61 -21.64 7.63
C ASP A 56 1.73 -20.58 7.75
N ARG A 57 1.34 -19.30 7.66
CA ARG A 57 2.25 -18.17 7.87
C ARG A 57 2.49 -17.90 9.35
N ASP A 58 1.55 -18.29 10.19
CA ASP A 58 1.51 -17.96 11.61
C ASP A 58 2.55 -18.74 12.42
N ARG A 59 3.02 -19.91 11.94
CA ARG A 59 4.19 -20.61 12.48
C ARG A 59 5.46 -19.76 12.58
N TRP A 60 5.57 -18.72 11.75
CA TRP A 60 6.74 -17.84 11.70
C TRP A 60 6.51 -16.51 12.42
N LEU A 61 5.31 -16.28 12.95
CA LEU A 61 5.05 -15.11 13.77
C LEU A 61 5.63 -15.36 15.17
N PRO A 62 6.28 -14.36 15.78
CA PRO A 62 6.66 -14.47 17.18
C PRO A 62 5.39 -14.64 18.01
N ASP A 63 5.41 -15.59 18.95
CA ASP A 63 4.34 -15.70 19.93
C ASP A 63 4.19 -14.33 20.60
N PRO A 64 2.99 -13.73 20.56
CA PRO A 64 2.81 -12.45 21.21
C PRO A 64 3.08 -12.64 22.71
N PRO A 65 3.69 -11.65 23.38
CA PRO A 65 3.92 -11.70 24.82
C PRO A 65 2.59 -11.45 25.55
N ILE A 66 1.61 -12.31 25.32
CA ILE A 66 0.34 -12.31 26.03
C ILE A 66 0.50 -13.36 27.11
N LEU A 67 0.18 -12.96 28.34
CA LEU A 67 -0.04 -13.89 29.44
C LEU A 67 -0.98 -14.99 28.94
N SER A 68 -0.65 -16.24 29.25
CA SER A 68 -1.53 -17.35 28.88
C SER A 68 -2.94 -17.08 29.39
N TYR A 69 -3.99 -17.58 28.73
CA TYR A 69 -5.37 -17.40 29.20
C TYR A 69 -5.55 -17.82 30.67
N ALA A 70 -4.76 -18.78 31.15
CA ALA A 70 -4.70 -19.22 32.54
C ALA A 70 -4.17 -18.16 33.53
N GLU A 71 -3.35 -17.21 33.06
CA GLU A 71 -2.86 -16.08 33.83
C GLU A 71 -3.83 -14.88 33.79
N CYS A 72 -4.63 -14.74 32.72
CA CYS A 72 -5.67 -13.71 32.63
C CYS A 72 -6.84 -13.95 33.61
N GLU A 73 -7.29 -15.20 33.80
CA GLU A 73 -8.32 -15.53 34.80
C GLU A 73 -7.87 -15.22 36.25
N ALA A 74 -6.56 -15.22 36.50
CA ALA A 74 -6.02 -14.93 37.83
C ALA A 74 -6.09 -13.44 38.20
N GLU A 75 -6.13 -12.54 37.22
CA GLU A 75 -6.26 -11.08 37.44
C GLU A 75 -7.72 -10.61 37.48
N GLU A 76 -8.64 -11.31 36.81
CA GLU A 76 -10.07 -10.97 36.83
C GLU A 76 -10.74 -11.26 38.19
N LEU A 77 -10.15 -12.15 39.01
CA LEU A 77 -10.62 -12.44 40.37
C LEU A 77 -10.20 -11.40 41.44
N VAL A 78 -9.49 -10.33 41.07
CA VAL A 78 -8.96 -9.32 42.03
C VAL A 78 -9.65 -7.96 41.93
N LEU A 79 -10.42 -7.67 40.88
CA LEU A 79 -11.15 -6.40 40.76
C LEU A 79 -12.64 -6.63 41.04
N GLY A 80 -12.99 -6.36 42.29
CA GLY A 80 -14.34 -6.50 42.83
C GLY A 80 -15.38 -5.64 42.11
N GLU A 81 -16.57 -6.24 42.05
CA GLU A 81 -17.90 -5.63 42.06
C GLU A 81 -17.90 -4.12 42.37
N ASP A 82 -18.16 -3.28 41.36
CA ASP A 82 -18.82 -2.00 41.56
C ASP A 82 -19.62 -1.62 40.29
N ASP A 83 -20.93 -1.53 40.49
CA ASP A 83 -21.98 -1.12 39.57
C ASP A 83 -21.78 0.32 39.06
N ASP A 84 -21.89 0.58 37.75
CA ASP A 84 -22.77 1.63 37.22
C ASP A 84 -23.00 1.49 35.70
N ALA A 85 -24.24 1.19 35.32
CA ALA A 85 -24.69 1.08 33.94
C ALA A 85 -25.17 2.45 33.45
N SER A 86 -24.51 3.04 32.46
CA SER A 86 -25.06 4.16 31.68
C SER A 86 -25.31 3.74 30.22
N VAL A 87 -26.58 3.41 29.98
CA VAL A 87 -27.17 3.15 28.65
C VAL A 87 -27.28 4.48 27.90
N PHE A 88 -26.61 4.61 26.76
CA PHE A 88 -26.83 5.73 25.84
C PHE A 88 -27.94 5.37 24.84
N GLU A 89 -29.10 6.01 24.99
CA GLU A 89 -30.22 5.93 24.04
C GLU A 89 -29.90 6.71 22.75
N ILE A 90 -29.94 6.05 21.59
CA ILE A 90 -29.97 6.70 20.27
C ILE A 90 -31.44 6.83 19.88
N GLY A 91 -31.97 8.06 19.97
CA GLY A 91 -33.32 8.41 19.56
C GLY A 91 -33.48 8.45 18.03
N GLY A 92 -34.62 7.95 17.55
CA GLY A 92 -34.98 7.87 16.15
C GLY A 92 -35.81 9.04 15.59
N ASP A 93 -36.01 8.92 14.27
CA ASP A 93 -37.04 9.46 13.37
C ASP A 93 -37.11 10.97 13.05
N ASP A 94 -36.93 11.32 11.76
CA ASP A 94 -38.06 11.60 10.84
C ASP A 94 -37.59 11.54 9.35
N PRO A 95 -38.41 11.05 8.39
CA PRO A 95 -38.06 10.83 6.99
C PRO A 95 -38.59 11.97 6.08
N SER A 96 -38.31 11.86 4.77
CA SER A 96 -39.05 12.42 3.61
C SER A 96 -38.18 13.24 2.66
N LEU A 97 -37.71 12.64 1.55
CA LEU A 97 -37.76 13.30 0.23
C LEU A 97 -38.03 12.24 -0.86
N PRO A 98 -38.87 12.54 -1.87
CA PRO A 98 -39.45 11.52 -2.74
C PRO A 98 -38.59 11.20 -3.97
N MET A 99 -38.68 9.94 -4.36
CA MET A 99 -38.26 9.39 -5.64
C MET A 99 -39.20 9.87 -6.76
N GLU A 100 -38.64 10.36 -7.86
CA GLU A 100 -39.31 10.39 -9.16
C GLU A 100 -38.39 9.75 -10.21
N SER A 101 -38.79 8.57 -10.69
CA SER A 101 -38.43 8.04 -12.00
C SER A 101 -39.42 8.59 -13.03
N PRO A 102 -39.03 8.66 -14.32
CA PRO A 102 -39.64 7.72 -15.27
C PRO A 102 -38.61 7.20 -16.30
N GLU A 103 -38.56 5.89 -16.48
CA GLU A 103 -39.21 5.12 -17.56
C GLU A 103 -38.56 5.28 -18.94
N ALA A 104 -38.19 4.12 -19.47
CA ALA A 104 -37.64 3.89 -20.78
C ALA A 104 -38.75 3.83 -21.83
N ASP A 105 -38.44 4.23 -23.06
CA ASP A 105 -39.01 3.61 -24.25
C ASP A 105 -37.97 3.62 -25.38
N ALA A 106 -37.90 2.48 -26.05
CA ALA A 106 -37.10 2.20 -27.23
C ALA A 106 -37.77 2.79 -28.48
N ASP A 107 -36.97 3.16 -29.48
CA ASP A 107 -37.03 2.58 -30.84
C ASP A 107 -36.27 3.45 -31.86
N ASP A 108 -35.73 2.73 -32.84
CA ASP A 108 -35.39 3.10 -34.21
C ASP A 108 -34.03 3.70 -34.58
N GLU A 109 -33.38 2.92 -35.45
CA GLU A 109 -32.25 3.24 -36.32
C GLU A 109 -32.62 4.27 -37.40
N ASP A 110 -31.57 4.73 -38.07
CA ASP A 110 -31.50 5.39 -39.37
C ASP A 110 -31.50 6.94 -39.46
N ASP A 111 -30.56 7.35 -40.31
CA ASP A 111 -30.45 8.60 -41.07
C ASP A 111 -29.92 9.87 -40.37
N LEU A 112 -28.61 10.07 -40.57
CA LEU A 112 -28.01 11.40 -40.70
C LEU A 112 -28.66 12.16 -41.87
N PRO A 113 -29.08 13.41 -41.64
CA PRO A 113 -28.75 14.45 -42.60
C PRO A 113 -28.13 15.67 -41.92
N GLU A 114 -27.02 16.14 -42.49
CA GLU A 114 -26.46 17.46 -42.20
C GLU A 114 -27.51 18.56 -42.45
N SER A 115 -27.93 19.25 -41.40
CA SER A 115 -28.53 20.58 -41.52
C SER A 115 -28.49 21.31 -40.18
N SER A 116 -27.43 22.09 -40.00
CA SER A 116 -27.53 23.51 -39.64
C SER A 116 -28.59 23.88 -38.60
N SER A 117 -28.30 23.60 -37.34
CA SER A 117 -28.70 24.45 -36.20
C SER A 117 -27.76 24.11 -35.06
N ASP A 118 -26.89 25.05 -34.70
CA ASP A 118 -26.02 24.98 -33.51
C ASP A 118 -26.87 25.30 -32.27
N PRO A 119 -27.51 24.29 -31.64
CA PRO A 119 -28.50 24.54 -30.59
C PRO A 119 -27.84 24.83 -29.25
N LEU A 120 -26.53 24.56 -29.15
CA LEU A 120 -25.69 24.70 -27.97
C LEU A 120 -24.78 25.93 -28.05
N GLY A 121 -24.80 26.67 -29.18
CA GLY A 121 -24.00 27.88 -29.37
C GLY A 121 -22.50 27.63 -29.46
N LEU A 122 -22.07 26.41 -29.78
CA LEU A 122 -20.66 26.02 -29.78
C LEU A 122 -19.84 26.75 -30.83
N ALA A 123 -20.44 27.15 -31.97
CA ALA A 123 -19.76 27.98 -32.96
C ALA A 123 -19.54 29.42 -32.47
N ALA A 124 -20.32 29.90 -31.51
CA ALA A 124 -20.06 31.17 -30.83
C ALA A 124 -18.93 31.02 -29.82
N VAL A 125 -18.91 29.93 -29.05
CA VAL A 125 -17.83 29.59 -28.12
C VAL A 125 -16.51 29.41 -28.87
N ASP A 126 -16.48 28.71 -30.00
CA ASP A 126 -15.28 28.54 -30.82
C ASP A 126 -14.76 29.87 -31.40
N ARG A 127 -15.66 30.81 -31.73
CA ARG A 127 -15.28 32.16 -32.14
C ARG A 127 -14.72 32.98 -30.98
N GLU A 128 -15.27 32.81 -29.79
CA GLU A 128 -14.80 33.47 -28.57
C GLU A 128 -13.44 32.94 -28.13
N ILE A 129 -13.26 31.62 -28.12
CA ILE A 129 -11.95 30.96 -27.90
C ILE A 129 -10.96 31.44 -28.95
N ARG A 130 -11.32 31.47 -30.24
CA ARG A 130 -10.40 31.94 -31.30
C ARG A 130 -10.07 33.43 -31.18
N ALA A 131 -11.01 34.25 -30.69
CA ALA A 131 -10.78 35.67 -30.45
C ALA A 131 -9.89 35.91 -29.22
N GLN A 132 -10.05 35.12 -28.14
CA GLN A 132 -9.18 35.16 -26.96
C GLN A 132 -7.79 34.57 -27.25
N LYS A 133 -7.70 33.54 -28.08
CA LYS A 133 -6.43 32.91 -28.51
C LYS A 133 -5.62 33.79 -29.46
N GLY A 134 -6.20 34.90 -29.94
CA GLY A 134 -5.51 35.95 -30.70
C GLY A 134 -5.07 37.15 -29.87
N SER A 135 -5.36 37.16 -28.56
CA SER A 135 -4.93 38.20 -27.60
C SER A 135 -3.97 37.68 -26.54
N ILE A 136 -3.45 36.45 -26.70
CA ILE A 136 -2.27 36.01 -25.97
C ILE A 136 -1.10 36.65 -26.71
N ASP A 137 -0.51 37.68 -26.11
CA ASP A 137 0.75 38.23 -26.59
C ASP A 137 1.77 37.07 -26.61
N PRO A 138 2.55 36.88 -27.70
CA PRO A 138 3.55 35.83 -27.79
C PRO A 138 4.74 36.02 -26.83
N GLU A 139 4.64 36.98 -25.91
CA GLU A 139 5.57 37.23 -24.81
C GLU A 139 5.04 36.68 -23.46
N ASP A 140 3.79 36.20 -23.37
CA ASP A 140 3.19 35.61 -22.16
C ASP A 140 3.02 34.07 -22.23
N ASP A 141 3.52 33.43 -23.30
CA ASP A 141 3.73 31.97 -23.39
C ASP A 141 5.17 31.58 -22.98
N GLU A 142 5.87 32.46 -22.25
CA GLU A 142 6.78 31.97 -21.22
C GLU A 142 5.89 31.31 -20.17
N ILE A 143 5.64 29.99 -20.34
CA ILE A 143 5.58 29.13 -19.16
C ILE A 143 6.85 29.52 -18.42
N ASP A 144 6.72 30.32 -17.37
CA ASP A 144 7.81 30.57 -16.45
C ASP A 144 8.35 29.18 -16.13
N ASP A 145 9.53 28.87 -16.67
CA ASP A 145 10.44 27.87 -16.14
C ASP A 145 10.92 28.37 -14.77
N ASP A 146 9.98 28.79 -13.91
CA ASP A 146 10.09 28.93 -12.46
C ASP A 146 10.20 27.51 -11.85
N LEU A 147 11.04 26.68 -12.47
CA LEU A 147 11.74 25.56 -11.85
C LEU A 147 12.77 26.06 -10.82
N ASP A 148 12.90 27.39 -10.65
CA ASP A 148 13.67 28.09 -9.62
C ASP A 148 12.74 28.70 -8.53
N ASP A 149 11.61 28.08 -8.18
CA ASP A 149 10.99 28.35 -6.87
C ASP A 149 11.94 27.80 -5.78
N PRO A 150 12.65 28.65 -5.01
CA PRO A 150 13.57 28.18 -3.98
C PRO A 150 12.84 27.37 -2.90
N ALA A 151 11.51 27.50 -2.76
CA ALA A 151 10.73 26.70 -1.82
C ALA A 151 10.49 25.26 -2.32
N PHE A 152 10.63 24.98 -3.62
CA PHE A 152 10.54 23.61 -4.15
C PHE A 152 11.82 22.78 -3.87
N ASP A 153 12.97 23.44 -3.75
CA ASP A 153 14.28 22.84 -3.49
C ASP A 153 14.67 22.79 -1.99
N GLU A 154 13.97 23.53 -1.12
CA GLU A 154 14.33 23.70 0.30
C GLU A 154 14.31 22.39 1.13
N ASN A 155 13.64 21.34 0.65
CA ASN A 155 13.44 20.09 1.40
C ASN A 155 14.09 18.85 0.77
N TRP A 156 14.85 18.99 -0.32
CA TRP A 156 15.56 17.88 -0.94
C TRP A 156 16.88 17.66 -0.23
N GLU A 157 17.04 16.48 0.36
CA GLU A 157 18.27 16.10 1.04
C GLU A 157 18.78 14.78 0.49
N ARG A 158 20.09 14.58 0.54
CA ARG A 158 20.66 13.27 0.25
C ARG A 158 20.33 12.33 1.41
N PRO A 159 19.69 11.17 1.17
CA PRO A 159 19.40 10.22 2.23
C PRO A 159 20.64 9.85 3.05
N ARG A 160 21.81 9.76 2.40
CA ARG A 160 23.09 9.52 3.08
C ARG A 160 23.40 10.56 4.17
N ASP A 161 23.18 11.84 3.88
CA ASP A 161 23.56 12.91 4.79
C ASP A 161 22.58 13.02 5.96
N VAL A 162 21.30 12.79 5.72
CA VAL A 162 20.27 12.68 6.78
C VAL A 162 20.55 11.51 7.71
N LEU A 163 20.79 10.32 7.16
CA LEU A 163 21.12 9.13 7.95
C LEU A 163 22.39 9.35 8.79
N ARG A 164 23.43 9.98 8.22
CA ARG A 164 24.66 10.30 8.95
C ARG A 164 24.40 11.32 10.08
N ARG A 165 23.62 12.36 9.82
CA ARG A 165 23.26 13.39 10.81
C ARG A 165 22.51 12.80 12.01
N GLU A 166 21.70 11.78 11.77
CA GLU A 166 20.95 11.06 12.82
C GLU A 166 21.72 9.90 13.46
N GLY A 167 23.00 9.72 13.10
CA GLY A 167 23.87 8.71 13.70
C GLY A 167 23.63 7.29 13.21
N VAL A 168 22.88 7.09 12.12
CA VAL A 168 22.73 5.79 11.47
C VAL A 168 24.05 5.43 10.78
N ARG A 169 24.69 4.36 11.25
CA ARG A 169 25.95 3.89 10.69
C ARG A 169 25.67 3.05 9.46
N MET A 170 26.14 3.53 8.32
CA MET A 170 26.09 2.78 7.07
C MET A 170 27.53 2.37 6.73
N LEU A 171 27.76 1.09 6.41
CA LEU A 171 29.06 0.56 6.02
C LEU A 171 29.14 0.44 4.49
N PRO A 172 30.28 0.72 3.85
CA PRO A 172 30.41 0.48 2.42
C PRO A 172 30.23 -1.02 2.10
N PRO A 173 29.73 -1.38 0.90
CA PRO A 173 29.44 -2.78 0.54
C PRO A 173 30.65 -3.72 0.68
N ASP A 174 31.86 -3.21 0.44
CA ASP A 174 33.13 -3.94 0.55
C ASP A 174 33.50 -4.33 1.98
N GLU A 175 32.96 -3.64 2.99
CA GLU A 175 33.20 -3.95 4.41
C GLU A 175 32.22 -4.99 4.96
N LEU A 176 31.19 -5.38 4.18
CA LEU A 176 30.17 -6.34 4.59
C LEU A 176 30.47 -7.75 4.07
N THR A 177 30.41 -8.73 4.98
CA THR A 177 30.44 -10.16 4.62
C THR A 177 29.05 -10.65 4.23
N ASP A 178 28.97 -11.72 3.44
CA ASP A 178 27.70 -12.28 2.95
C ASP A 178 26.72 -12.62 4.09
N GLU A 179 27.24 -12.99 5.26
CA GLU A 179 26.43 -13.27 6.45
C GLU A 179 25.88 -12.00 7.10
N SER A 180 26.60 -10.88 7.01
CA SER A 180 26.21 -9.61 7.62
C SER A 180 25.37 -8.72 6.72
N VAL A 181 25.44 -8.90 5.39
CA VAL A 181 24.71 -8.06 4.42
C VAL A 181 23.21 -8.03 4.71
N PRO A 182 22.50 -9.17 4.91
CA PRO A 182 21.06 -9.14 5.09
C PRO A 182 20.64 -8.29 6.29
N GLY A 183 21.35 -8.41 7.42
CA GLY A 183 21.07 -7.61 8.62
C GLY A 183 21.21 -6.10 8.37
N HIS A 184 22.32 -5.69 7.75
CA HIS A 184 22.58 -4.27 7.45
C HIS A 184 21.63 -3.72 6.38
N LEU A 185 21.26 -4.54 5.39
CA LEU A 185 20.27 -4.19 4.38
C LEU A 185 18.91 -3.90 5.01
N TRP A 186 18.42 -4.79 5.87
CA TRP A 186 17.12 -4.59 6.52
C TRP A 186 17.14 -3.40 7.48
N GLU A 187 18.22 -3.19 8.22
CA GLU A 187 18.39 -2.00 9.05
C GLU A 187 18.33 -0.71 8.21
N LEU A 188 19.02 -0.67 7.06
CA LEU A 188 18.99 0.45 6.14
C LEU A 188 17.59 0.71 5.59
N LEU A 189 16.90 -0.34 5.09
CA LEU A 189 15.56 -0.24 4.53
C LEU A 189 14.54 0.30 5.55
N HIS A 190 14.59 -0.18 6.80
CA HIS A 190 13.72 0.33 7.86
C HIS A 190 14.03 1.78 8.22
N ASN A 191 15.31 2.17 8.27
CA ASN A 191 15.70 3.55 8.51
C ASN A 191 15.21 4.49 7.40
N LEU A 192 15.33 4.08 6.14
CA LEU A 192 14.82 4.83 4.99
C LEU A 192 13.29 4.98 5.08
N ALA A 193 12.57 3.89 5.36
CA ALA A 193 11.12 3.91 5.46
C ALA A 193 10.60 4.82 6.60
N CYS A 194 11.31 4.87 7.73
CA CYS A 194 10.99 5.82 8.81
C CYS A 194 11.08 7.30 8.36
N ARG A 195 11.82 7.57 7.28
CA ARG A 195 12.01 8.91 6.70
C ARG A 195 11.14 9.13 5.46
N GLY A 196 10.23 8.21 5.17
CA GLY A 196 9.35 8.28 4.01
C GLY A 196 10.03 7.91 2.69
N PHE A 197 11.18 7.25 2.73
CA PHE A 197 11.88 6.74 1.56
C PHE A 197 11.65 5.23 1.43
N TYR A 198 11.00 4.81 0.35
CA TYR A 198 10.60 3.44 0.11
C TYR A 198 11.31 2.89 -1.13
N VAL A 199 11.73 1.65 -1.06
CA VAL A 199 12.42 0.97 -2.17
C VAL A 199 11.46 -0.01 -2.83
N GLN A 200 11.49 -0.11 -4.15
CA GLN A 200 10.62 -0.98 -4.94
C GLN A 200 11.38 -1.75 -6.03
N HIS A 201 10.73 -2.79 -6.56
CA HIS A 201 11.23 -3.66 -7.64
C HIS A 201 12.62 -4.24 -7.37
N THR A 202 12.78 -4.90 -6.22
CA THR A 202 14.09 -5.40 -5.76
C THR A 202 14.27 -6.91 -5.92
N ASP A 203 13.19 -7.62 -6.22
CA ASP A 203 13.15 -9.08 -6.35
C ASP A 203 14.15 -9.70 -7.36
N HIS A 204 14.61 -8.93 -8.35
CA HIS A 204 15.59 -9.38 -9.34
C HIS A 204 17.05 -9.37 -8.83
N LEU A 205 17.32 -8.75 -7.68
CA LEU A 205 18.66 -8.63 -7.08
C LEU A 205 18.85 -9.55 -5.87
N THR A 206 20.10 -9.94 -5.62
CA THR A 206 20.55 -10.50 -4.34
C THR A 206 20.65 -9.42 -3.26
N ASP A 207 20.77 -9.82 -1.99
CA ASP A 207 20.89 -8.87 -0.87
C ASP A 207 22.13 -7.98 -1.01
N ARG A 208 23.23 -8.55 -1.52
CA ARG A 208 24.49 -7.83 -1.75
C ARG A 208 24.36 -6.81 -2.87
N GLU A 209 23.77 -7.22 -3.99
CA GLU A 209 23.53 -6.32 -5.13
C GLU A 209 22.58 -5.20 -4.74
N LEU A 210 21.48 -5.52 -4.05
CA LEU A 210 20.53 -4.51 -3.59
C LEU A 210 21.16 -3.53 -2.58
N TYR A 211 21.98 -4.02 -1.65
CA TYR A 211 22.68 -3.14 -0.71
C TYR A 211 23.64 -2.20 -1.44
N ALA A 212 24.40 -2.72 -2.40
CA ALA A 212 25.32 -1.92 -3.21
C ALA A 212 24.57 -0.87 -4.04
N GLU A 213 23.47 -1.24 -4.67
CA GLU A 213 22.64 -0.36 -5.49
C GLU A 213 22.07 0.81 -4.68
N ILE A 214 21.45 0.51 -3.54
CA ILE A 214 20.96 1.56 -2.62
C ILE A 214 22.14 2.41 -2.15
N TRP A 215 23.25 1.78 -1.77
CA TRP A 215 24.42 2.50 -1.26
C TRP A 215 24.98 3.47 -2.29
N GLU A 216 25.19 3.05 -3.54
CA GLU A 216 25.88 3.81 -4.58
C GLU A 216 24.96 4.84 -5.22
N HIS A 217 23.71 4.46 -5.51
CA HIS A 217 22.76 5.30 -6.25
C HIS A 217 21.69 5.87 -5.32
N GLY A 218 20.90 5.03 -4.66
CA GLY A 218 19.74 5.47 -3.89
C GLY A 218 20.03 6.45 -2.74
N LEU A 219 21.22 6.39 -2.14
CA LEU A 219 21.61 7.30 -1.05
C LEU A 219 22.38 8.55 -1.54
N THR A 220 22.86 8.56 -2.78
CA THR A 220 23.72 9.63 -3.30
C THR A 220 22.90 10.76 -3.91
N ASP A 221 21.78 10.41 -4.54
CA ASP A 221 20.92 11.38 -5.21
C ASP A 221 20.09 12.19 -4.22
N LEU A 222 19.67 13.39 -4.64
CA LEU A 222 18.75 14.20 -3.87
C LEU A 222 17.39 13.51 -3.85
N SER A 223 16.75 13.49 -2.68
CA SER A 223 15.43 12.88 -2.52
C SER A 223 14.62 13.64 -1.49
N LEU A 224 13.30 13.58 -1.65
CA LEU A 224 12.39 14.09 -0.64
C LEU A 224 12.29 13.10 0.51
N LEU A 225 12.47 13.56 1.74
CA LEU A 225 12.37 12.73 2.94
C LEU A 225 11.27 13.27 3.85
N PRO A 226 9.99 13.06 3.50
CA PRO A 226 8.86 13.69 4.19
C PRO A 226 8.60 13.12 5.59
N GLY A 227 9.38 12.12 6.02
CA GLY A 227 9.11 11.38 7.25
C GLY A 227 7.94 10.41 7.08
N ARG A 228 7.38 9.95 8.21
CA ARG A 228 6.16 9.16 8.20
C ARG A 228 4.96 10.09 7.96
N CYS A 229 4.50 10.20 6.72
CA CYS A 229 3.27 10.87 6.36
C CYS A 229 2.26 9.89 5.74
N GLN A 230 0.97 10.09 6.04
CA GLN A 230 -0.12 9.30 5.44
C GLN A 230 -0.38 9.66 3.98
N THR A 231 0.07 10.84 3.57
CA THR A 231 -0.25 11.43 2.27
C THR A 231 0.79 11.15 1.19
N GLY A 232 1.88 10.45 1.51
CA GLY A 232 2.86 10.09 0.49
C GLY A 232 4.19 9.56 1.00
N GLY A 233 5.12 9.45 0.06
CA GLY A 233 6.48 8.97 0.27
C GLY A 233 7.30 9.17 -0.98
N TRP A 234 8.62 9.18 -0.82
CA TRP A 234 9.54 9.05 -1.94
C TRP A 234 9.75 7.57 -2.26
N PHE A 235 9.66 7.22 -3.54
CA PHE A 235 9.84 5.86 -4.00
C PHE A 235 11.07 5.76 -4.89
N HIS A 236 12.06 5.01 -4.43
CA HIS A 236 13.22 4.65 -5.23
C HIS A 236 12.95 3.32 -5.93
N ASP A 237 12.75 3.42 -7.24
CA ASP A 237 12.65 2.26 -8.12
C ASP A 237 14.05 1.79 -8.52
N VAL A 238 14.39 0.56 -8.13
CA VAL A 238 15.71 -0.02 -8.40
C VAL A 238 15.90 -0.41 -9.87
N ILE A 239 14.81 -0.56 -10.61
CA ILE A 239 14.89 -0.81 -12.05
C ILE A 239 15.33 0.45 -12.80
N GLY A 240 15.06 1.65 -12.26
CA GLY A 240 15.37 2.92 -12.92
C GLY A 240 14.14 3.63 -13.50
N SER A 241 14.37 4.50 -14.47
CA SER A 241 13.37 5.45 -14.99
C SER A 241 12.83 5.08 -16.38
N GLY A 242 12.96 3.82 -16.78
CA GLY A 242 12.35 3.29 -18.01
C GLY A 242 13.27 3.37 -19.23
N GLY A 243 14.58 3.22 -19.04
CA GLY A 243 15.50 2.93 -20.13
C GLY A 243 15.25 1.56 -20.78
N GLN A 244 15.96 1.26 -21.88
CA GLN A 244 15.81 -0.03 -22.56
C GLN A 244 16.22 -1.22 -21.67
N GLU A 245 17.26 -1.07 -20.87
CA GLU A 245 17.70 -2.11 -19.92
C GLU A 245 16.69 -2.27 -18.78
N ASP A 246 16.17 -1.16 -18.25
CA ASP A 246 15.11 -1.10 -17.24
C ASP A 246 13.86 -1.85 -17.70
N GLU A 247 13.42 -1.59 -18.94
CA GLU A 247 12.28 -2.24 -19.56
C GLU A 247 12.53 -3.74 -19.76
N GLU A 248 13.73 -4.14 -20.17
CA GLU A 248 14.09 -5.54 -20.28
C GLU A 248 14.01 -6.26 -18.92
N ILE A 249 14.49 -5.64 -17.84
CA ILE A 249 14.39 -6.16 -16.47
C ILE A 249 12.91 -6.26 -16.06
N TYR A 250 12.13 -5.20 -16.26
CA TYR A 250 10.71 -5.17 -15.94
C TYR A 250 9.95 -6.29 -16.66
N LEU A 251 10.11 -6.41 -17.97
CA LEU A 251 9.46 -7.43 -18.79
C LEU A 251 9.89 -8.85 -18.40
N SER A 252 11.15 -9.04 -18.00
CA SER A 252 11.69 -10.34 -17.62
C SER A 252 11.16 -10.83 -16.26
N TYR A 253 11.08 -9.95 -15.26
CA TYR A 253 10.85 -10.33 -13.86
C TYR A 253 9.48 -9.92 -13.30
N TYR A 254 8.92 -8.78 -13.72
CA TYR A 254 7.77 -8.15 -13.06
C TYR A 254 6.52 -8.12 -13.93
N ALA A 255 6.67 -7.98 -15.24
CA ALA A 255 5.55 -7.84 -16.14
C ALA A 255 4.67 -9.10 -16.18
N ASN A 256 3.37 -8.89 -16.05
CA ASN A 256 2.37 -9.93 -16.23
C ASN A 256 2.13 -10.22 -17.74
N GLU A 257 1.32 -11.24 -18.04
CA GLU A 257 1.09 -11.68 -19.42
C GLU A 257 0.31 -10.66 -20.26
N GLN A 258 -0.53 -9.83 -19.63
CA GLN A 258 -1.22 -8.76 -20.33
C GLN A 258 -0.23 -7.68 -20.75
N GLN A 259 0.59 -7.18 -19.83
CA GLN A 259 1.60 -6.16 -20.08
C GLN A 259 2.60 -6.59 -21.16
N ARG A 260 3.03 -7.85 -21.13
CA ARG A 260 3.93 -8.38 -22.18
C ARG A 260 3.26 -8.46 -23.56
N ARG A 261 1.96 -8.77 -23.63
CA ARG A 261 1.21 -8.76 -24.90
C ARG A 261 1.02 -7.34 -25.43
N GLU A 262 0.73 -6.38 -24.55
CA GLU A 262 0.62 -4.96 -24.90
C GLU A 262 1.95 -4.44 -25.46
N HIS A 263 3.06 -4.68 -24.75
CA HIS A 263 4.40 -4.32 -25.22
C HIS A 263 4.72 -4.94 -26.59
N ALA A 264 4.40 -6.22 -26.82
CA ALA A 264 4.64 -6.87 -28.12
C ALA A 264 3.74 -6.32 -29.24
N ALA A 265 2.58 -5.75 -28.92
CA ALA A 265 1.71 -5.10 -29.89
C ALA A 265 2.21 -3.68 -30.24
N GLU A 266 2.75 -2.98 -29.25
CA GLU A 266 3.30 -1.63 -29.39
C GLU A 266 4.66 -1.62 -30.10
N TYR A 267 5.53 -2.59 -29.78
CA TYR A 267 6.89 -2.71 -30.32
C TYR A 267 7.12 -4.08 -30.99
N PRO A 268 6.48 -4.36 -32.14
CA PRO A 268 6.51 -5.68 -32.79
C PRO A 268 7.90 -6.09 -33.32
N GLU A 269 8.79 -5.12 -33.56
CA GLU A 269 10.17 -5.35 -33.97
C GLU A 269 11.11 -5.75 -32.82
N GLN A 270 10.69 -5.55 -31.57
CA GLN A 270 11.48 -5.87 -30.39
C GLN A 270 11.07 -7.24 -29.83
N PRO A 271 11.95 -8.25 -29.86
CA PRO A 271 11.60 -9.56 -29.29
C PRO A 271 11.45 -9.44 -27.78
N LEU A 272 10.34 -9.96 -27.25
CA LEU A 272 10.13 -10.00 -25.80
C LEU A 272 11.24 -10.81 -25.10
N PRO A 273 11.85 -10.28 -24.01
CA PRO A 273 12.87 -11.01 -23.28
C PRO A 273 12.27 -12.25 -22.59
N PRO A 274 13.04 -13.32 -22.36
CA PRO A 274 12.53 -14.51 -21.68
C PRO A 274 12.12 -14.20 -20.24
N ARG A 275 11.01 -14.80 -19.78
CA ARG A 275 10.62 -14.68 -18.37
C ARG A 275 11.66 -15.33 -17.46
N LYS A 276 11.96 -14.65 -16.36
CA LYS A 276 12.87 -15.12 -15.30
C LYS A 276 12.12 -15.12 -13.98
N SER A 277 12.41 -16.11 -13.14
CA SER A 277 11.95 -16.10 -11.76
C SER A 277 12.81 -15.11 -10.96
N PRO A 278 12.22 -14.34 -10.03
CA PRO A 278 12.98 -13.45 -9.16
C PRO A 278 14.01 -14.24 -8.35
N VAL A 279 15.17 -13.61 -8.14
CA VAL A 279 16.28 -14.20 -7.39
C VAL A 279 15.90 -14.32 -5.92
N THR A 280 15.28 -13.28 -5.38
CA THR A 280 14.79 -13.25 -4.00
C THR A 280 13.39 -12.67 -3.99
N ARG A 281 12.43 -13.32 -3.31
CA ARG A 281 11.07 -12.77 -3.15
C ARG A 281 10.99 -11.94 -1.88
N ARG A 282 11.35 -10.66 -1.96
CA ARG A 282 11.42 -9.73 -0.81
C ARG A 282 10.45 -8.56 -0.90
N ASP A 283 9.98 -8.19 -2.08
CA ASP A 283 9.20 -6.95 -2.30
C ASP A 283 7.90 -6.87 -1.47
N TRP A 284 7.34 -8.04 -1.13
CA TRP A 284 6.18 -8.17 -0.25
C TRP A 284 6.49 -7.96 1.24
N ARG A 285 7.75 -8.10 1.65
CA ARG A 285 8.23 -7.88 3.03
C ARG A 285 8.85 -6.50 3.23
N LEU A 286 9.15 -5.78 2.15
CA LEU A 286 9.76 -4.45 2.26
C LEU A 286 8.87 -3.54 3.10
N PRO A 287 9.46 -2.67 3.94
CA PRO A 287 8.69 -1.72 4.72
C PRO A 287 7.83 -0.88 3.76
N LYS A 288 6.52 -0.93 3.96
CA LYS A 288 5.57 -0.09 3.24
C LYS A 288 5.22 1.10 4.13
N GLY A 289 4.93 2.24 3.51
CA GLY A 289 4.47 3.41 4.22
C GLY A 289 3.08 3.19 4.83
N PRO A 290 2.66 4.10 5.72
CA PRO A 290 1.29 4.12 6.23
C PRO A 290 0.38 4.63 5.11
N PHE A 291 0.00 3.73 4.21
CA PHE A 291 -0.97 3.98 3.13
C PHE A 291 -2.31 3.35 3.47
#